data_AF-A0A672TPI3-F1
#
_entry.id   AF-A0A672TPI3-F1
#
_cell.length_a   1.000
_cell.length_b   1.000
_cell.length_c   1.000
_cell.angle_alpha   90.00
_cell.angle_beta   90.00
_cell.angle_gamma   90.00
#
_symmetry.space_group_name_H-M   'P 1'
#
loop_
_entity.id
_entity.type
_entity.pdbx_description
1 polymer ?
#
loop_
_entity_poly.entity_id
_entity_poly.type
_entity_poly.pdbx_seq_one_letter_code
_entity_poly.pdbx_strand_id
1 'polypeptide(L)'
;MAGSSRGRGRAAFTFNIEAIGFGKGAALPDVMCQPPPAFPSTDNKPVPLKTGEDEDYMLALKQDLRRTMKKMPYFLAVEEDHEGLSLLFFFSLLSCADVE
;
A
#
# COMPACT_ATOMS: atom_id res chain seq x y z
N MET A 1 -24.20 -52.59 -15.77
CA MET A 1 -23.00 -52.15 -16.52
C MET A 1 -23.07 -50.64 -16.69
N ALA A 2 -22.59 -49.86 -15.72
CA ALA A 2 -22.54 -48.39 -15.83
C ALA A 2 -21.08 -47.98 -16.07
N GLY A 3 -20.78 -47.58 -17.30
CA GLY A 3 -19.45 -47.20 -17.74
C GLY A 3 -18.96 -45.95 -17.00
N SER A 4 -17.93 -46.11 -16.20
CA SER A 4 -17.20 -45.04 -15.54
C SER A 4 -16.41 -44.23 -16.58
N SER A 5 -16.93 -43.07 -16.98
CA SER A 5 -16.23 -42.09 -17.82
C SER A 5 -15.22 -41.33 -16.97
N ARG A 6 -14.06 -41.96 -16.70
CA ARG A 6 -12.89 -41.31 -16.08
C ARG A 6 -12.28 -40.32 -17.07
N GLY A 7 -12.34 -39.04 -16.70
CA GLY A 7 -12.03 -37.87 -17.52
C GLY A 7 -10.64 -37.89 -18.20
N ARG A 8 -10.67 -37.43 -19.46
CA ARG A 8 -9.53 -37.11 -20.33
C ARG A 8 -8.58 -36.09 -19.67
N GLY A 9 -7.27 -36.31 -19.81
CA GLY A 9 -6.29 -35.20 -19.96
C GLY A 9 -5.37 -34.85 -18.79
N ARG A 10 -5.37 -35.53 -17.64
CA ARG A 10 -4.53 -35.14 -16.50
C ARG A 10 -3.01 -35.43 -16.62
N ALA A 11 -2.51 -36.01 -17.71
CA ALA A 11 -1.16 -36.61 -17.72
C ALA A 11 -0.32 -36.43 -19.01
N ALA A 12 -0.59 -35.44 -19.86
CA ALA A 12 0.28 -35.17 -21.02
C ALA A 12 1.22 -33.97 -20.75
N PHE A 13 2.14 -34.13 -19.80
CA PHE A 13 3.22 -33.16 -19.59
C PHE A 13 4.32 -33.40 -20.64
N THR A 14 4.88 -32.32 -21.20
CA THR A 14 5.96 -32.41 -22.20
C THR A 14 7.32 -32.78 -21.59
N PHE A 15 7.42 -32.83 -20.27
CA PHE A 15 8.62 -33.13 -19.50
C PHE A 15 8.39 -34.35 -18.59
N ASN A 16 9.48 -35.02 -18.22
CA ASN A 16 9.45 -36.20 -17.36
C ASN A 16 9.13 -35.84 -15.90
N ILE A 17 7.92 -36.17 -15.45
CA ILE A 17 7.41 -35.90 -14.09
C ILE A 17 8.20 -36.70 -13.03
N GLU A 18 8.65 -37.90 -13.37
CA GLU A 18 9.41 -38.79 -12.48
C GLU A 18 10.80 -38.23 -12.14
N ALA A 19 11.43 -37.49 -13.06
CA ALA A 19 12.72 -36.83 -12.81
C ALA A 19 12.61 -35.67 -11.82
N ILE A 20 11.40 -35.12 -11.65
CA ILE A 20 11.09 -34.05 -10.69
C ILE A 20 10.76 -34.64 -9.30
N GLY A 21 10.62 -35.97 -9.20
CA GLY A 21 10.37 -36.68 -7.94
C GLY A 21 8.89 -37.04 -7.69
N PHE A 22 8.01 -36.83 -8.67
CA PHE A 22 6.63 -37.31 -8.60
C PHE A 22 6.53 -38.70 -9.26
N GLY A 23 6.24 -39.73 -8.46
CA GLY A 23 6.04 -41.09 -8.97
C GLY A 23 4.78 -41.21 -9.85
N LYS A 24 4.69 -42.29 -10.66
CA LYS A 24 3.50 -42.58 -11.47
C LYS A 24 2.27 -42.72 -10.57
N GLY A 25 1.29 -41.83 -10.75
CA GLY A 25 0.07 -41.79 -9.93
C GLY A 25 0.23 -41.10 -8.57
N ALA A 26 1.37 -40.44 -8.31
CA ALA A 26 1.53 -39.59 -7.13
C ALA A 26 0.59 -38.38 -7.18
N ALA A 27 0.18 -37.90 -6.01
CA ALA A 27 -0.64 -36.70 -5.89
C ALA A 27 0.16 -35.48 -6.36
N LEU A 28 -0.26 -34.91 -7.48
CA LEU A 28 0.24 -33.62 -7.95
C LEU A 28 -0.32 -32.50 -7.06
N PRO A 29 0.38 -31.36 -6.91
CA PRO A 29 -0.13 -30.22 -6.18
C PRO A 29 -1.48 -29.79 -6.74
N ASP A 30 -2.35 -29.34 -5.85
CA ASP A 30 -3.69 -28.93 -6.23
C ASP A 30 -3.66 -27.68 -7.14
N VAL A 31 -4.66 -27.56 -8.00
CA VAL A 31 -4.76 -26.42 -8.91
C VAL A 31 -5.29 -25.23 -8.13
N MET A 32 -4.47 -24.19 -7.97
CA MET A 32 -4.88 -22.94 -7.33
C MET A 32 -5.88 -22.19 -8.24
N CYS A 33 -7.16 -22.15 -7.85
CA CYS A 33 -8.22 -21.47 -8.62
C CYS A 33 -8.22 -19.94 -8.46
N GLN A 34 -7.59 -19.40 -7.42
CA GLN A 34 -7.57 -17.97 -7.13
C GLN A 34 -6.17 -17.51 -6.71
N PRO A 35 -5.77 -16.28 -7.05
CA PRO A 35 -4.51 -15.73 -6.60
C PRO A 35 -4.51 -15.60 -5.07
N PRO A 36 -3.36 -15.83 -4.41
CA PRO A 36 -3.24 -15.59 -2.97
C PRO A 36 -3.64 -14.15 -2.60
N PRO A 37 -4.22 -13.93 -1.41
CA PRO A 37 -4.58 -12.60 -0.95
C PRO A 37 -3.33 -11.72 -0.80
N ALA A 38 -3.49 -10.40 -0.97
CA ALA A 38 -2.39 -9.43 -0.84
C ALA A 38 -1.77 -9.41 0.57
N PHE A 39 -2.57 -9.73 1.59
CA PHE A 39 -2.13 -9.81 2.98
C PHE A 39 -2.38 -11.22 3.51
N PRO A 40 -1.36 -12.10 3.51
CA PRO A 40 -1.49 -13.41 4.14
C PRO A 40 -1.64 -13.26 5.66
N SER A 41 -2.35 -14.20 6.29
CA SER A 41 -2.40 -14.28 7.75
C SER A 41 -1.01 -14.62 8.28
N THR A 42 -0.51 -13.84 9.23
CA THR A 42 0.76 -14.08 9.92
C THR A 42 0.50 -14.78 11.25
N ASP A 43 1.32 -15.78 11.58
CA ASP A 43 1.18 -16.53 12.84
C ASP A 43 1.53 -15.67 14.06
N ASN A 44 2.43 -14.71 13.90
CA ASN A 44 2.95 -13.86 14.97
C ASN A 44 2.48 -12.42 14.83
N LYS A 45 2.02 -11.85 15.94
CA LYS A 45 1.65 -10.43 16.04
C LYS A 45 2.83 -9.61 16.58
N PRO A 46 2.94 -8.32 16.21
CA PRO A 46 3.97 -7.45 16.77
C PRO A 46 3.79 -7.31 18.29
N VAL A 47 4.91 -7.08 18.98
CA VAL A 47 4.94 -6.88 20.43
C VAL A 47 4.17 -5.59 20.78
N PRO A 48 3.32 -5.60 21.83
CA PRO A 48 2.64 -4.40 22.29
C PRO A 48 3.62 -3.28 22.64
N LEU A 49 3.17 -2.03 22.50
CA LEU A 49 3.96 -0.87 22.91
C LEU A 49 4.18 -0.87 24.42
N LYS A 50 5.33 -0.34 24.85
CA LYS A 50 5.61 -0.13 26.26
C LYS A 50 4.67 0.92 26.82
N THR A 51 4.11 0.66 27.99
CA THR A 51 3.22 1.57 28.71
C THR A 51 3.92 2.09 29.96
N GLY A 52 3.78 3.38 30.25
CA GLY A 52 4.40 4.03 31.39
C GLY A 52 4.47 5.54 31.24
N GLU A 53 4.49 6.26 32.36
CA GLU A 53 4.48 7.73 32.39
C GLU A 53 5.68 8.34 31.65
N ASP A 54 6.85 7.71 31.75
CA ASP A 54 8.07 8.16 31.05
C ASP A 54 7.93 8.06 29.52
N GLU A 55 7.37 6.96 29.03
CA GLU A 55 7.17 6.74 27.59
C GLU A 55 6.10 7.71 27.06
N ASP A 56 5.02 7.92 27.81
CA ASP A 56 3.96 8.87 27.48
C ASP A 56 4.47 10.32 27.46
N TYR A 57 5.36 10.68 28.40
CA TYR A 57 6.03 11.99 28.42
C TYR A 57 6.89 12.18 27.16
N MET A 58 7.71 11.18 26.81
CA MET A 58 8.55 11.25 25.62
C MET A 58 7.72 11.33 24.33
N LEU A 59 6.56 10.65 24.27
CA LEU A 59 5.62 10.75 23.16
C LEU A 59 5.02 12.16 23.04
N ALA A 60 4.59 12.76 24.14
CA ALA A 60 4.09 14.13 24.16
C ALA A 60 5.18 15.11 23.71
N LEU A 61 6.39 14.98 24.26
CA LEU A 61 7.54 15.83 23.91
C LEU A 61 7.89 15.73 22.42
N LYS A 62 7.85 14.53 21.83
CA LYS A 62 8.08 14.32 20.40
C LYS A 62 7.05 15.06 19.54
N GLN A 63 5.79 15.06 19.95
CA GLN A 63 4.74 15.80 19.22
C GLN A 63 4.97 17.31 19.31
N ASP A 64 5.33 17.80 20.49
CA ASP A 64 5.60 19.23 20.69
C ASP A 64 6.83 19.68 19.91
N LEU A 65 7.90 18.88 19.88
CA LEU A 65 9.06 19.16 19.05
C LEU A 65 8.69 19.24 17.57
N ARG A 66 7.87 18.31 17.06
CA ARG A 66 7.40 18.36 15.68
C ARG A 66 6.58 19.64 15.39
N ARG A 67 5.77 20.09 16.34
CA ARG A 67 4.98 21.33 16.22
C ARG A 67 5.86 22.56 16.27
N THR A 68 6.83 22.62 17.17
CA THR A 68 7.72 23.77 17.33
C THR A 68 8.68 23.89 16.16
N MET A 69 9.28 22.80 15.71
CA MET A 69 10.22 22.79 14.58
C MET A 69 9.59 23.32 13.29
N LYS A 70 8.31 23.03 13.04
CA LYS A 70 7.57 23.60 11.89
C LYS A 70 7.36 25.12 11.96
N LYS A 71 7.44 25.71 13.15
CA LYS A 71 7.30 27.17 13.37
C LYS A 71 8.66 27.87 13.44
N MET A 72 9.76 27.13 13.47
CA MET A 72 11.09 27.71 13.53
C MET A 72 11.46 28.28 12.15
N PRO A 73 12.30 29.33 12.10
CA PRO A 73 12.73 29.95 10.85
C PRO A 73 13.58 29.02 9.97
N TYR A 74 14.05 27.91 10.52
CA TYR A 74 14.78 26.87 9.79
C TYR A 74 13.85 25.95 8.95
N PHE A 75 12.53 26.03 9.15
CA PHE A 75 11.56 25.28 8.37
C PHE A 75 11.31 25.99 7.04
N LEU A 76 11.99 25.53 5.98
CA LEU A 76 11.75 25.99 4.62
C LEU A 76 10.43 25.37 4.12
N ALA A 77 9.35 26.14 4.16
CA ALA A 77 8.12 25.77 3.49
C ALA A 77 8.34 25.88 1.97
N VAL A 78 7.77 24.95 1.21
CA VAL A 78 7.63 25.14 -0.23
C VAL A 78 6.64 26.28 -0.41
N GLU A 79 7.02 27.34 -1.11
CA GLU A 79 6.07 28.38 -1.49
C GLU A 79 5.04 27.73 -2.42
N GLU A 80 3.80 27.61 -1.95
CA GLU A 80 2.68 27.39 -2.85
C GLU A 80 2.41 28.74 -3.49
N ASP A 81 2.73 28.86 -4.78
CA ASP A 81 2.42 30.04 -5.59
C ASP A 81 0.91 30.28 -5.61
N HIS A 82 0.38 30.94 -4.58
CA HIS A 82 -0.99 31.45 -4.58
C HIS A 82 -1.07 32.86 -5.21
N GLU A 83 -0.02 33.26 -5.92
CA GLU A 83 0.11 34.53 -6.63
C GLU A 83 -0.31 34.40 -8.11
N GLY A 84 -1.43 33.74 -8.37
CA GLY A 84 -2.08 33.76 -9.68
C GLY A 84 -3.44 34.43 -9.66
N LEU A 85 -4.16 34.32 -8.53
CA LEU A 85 -5.57 34.72 -8.48
C LEU A 85 -5.78 36.13 -7.95
N SER A 86 -4.93 36.62 -7.02
CA SER A 86 -5.04 37.98 -6.47
C SER A 86 -4.73 39.06 -7.52
N LEU A 87 -3.65 38.89 -8.29
CA LEU A 87 -3.24 39.81 -9.35
C LEU A 87 -4.20 39.81 -10.54
N LEU A 88 -4.76 38.66 -10.93
CA LEU A 88 -5.80 38.60 -11.97
C LEU A 88 -7.11 39.26 -11.53
N PHE A 89 -7.52 39.09 -10.26
CA PHE A 89 -8.66 39.83 -9.70
C PHE A 89 -8.40 41.33 -9.67
N PHE A 90 -7.20 41.77 -9.30
CA PHE A 90 -6.83 43.19 -9.28
C PHE A 90 -6.79 43.78 -10.70
N PHE A 91 -6.25 43.05 -11.69
CA PHE A 91 -6.20 43.50 -13.08
C PHE A 91 -7.59 43.52 -13.74
N SER A 92 -8.46 42.56 -13.41
CA SER A 92 -9.85 42.55 -13.90
C SER A 92 -10.69 43.68 -13.28
N LEU A 93 -10.50 43.99 -11.99
CA LEU A 93 -11.18 45.12 -11.33
C LEU A 93 -10.68 46.47 -11.86
N LEU A 94 -9.37 46.61 -12.09
CA LEU A 94 -8.78 47.83 -12.65
C LEU A 94 -9.25 48.04 -14.10
N SER A 95 -9.29 46.99 -14.93
CA SER A 95 -9.82 47.08 -16.29
C SER A 95 -11.32 47.39 -16.37
N CYS A 96 -12.10 47.08 -15.32
CA CYS A 96 -13.50 47.48 -15.21
C CYS A 96 -13.68 48.92 -14.72
N ALA A 97 -12.69 49.52 -14.04
CA ALA A 97 -12.75 50.89 -13.53
C ALA A 97 -12.36 51.97 -14.57
N ASP A 98 -11.76 51.58 -15.69
CA ASP A 98 -11.43 52.45 -16.82
C ASP A 98 -12.50 52.45 -17.94
N VAL A 99 -13.65 51.80 -17.72
CA VAL A 99 -14.84 51.87 -18.59
C VAL A 99 -15.98 52.55 -17.84
N GLU A 100 -15.83 53.86 -17.63
CA GLU A 100 -16.95 54.81 -17.54
C GLU A 100 -16.52 56.17 -18.11
#